data_AF-A0A167FWY0-F1
#
_entry.id   AF-A0A167FWY0-F1
#
_cell.length_a   1.000
_cell.length_b   1.000
_cell.length_c   1.000
_cell.angle_alpha   90.00
_cell.angle_beta   90.00
_cell.angle_gamma   90.00
#
_symmetry.space_group_name_H-M   'P 1'
#
loop_
_entity.id
_entity.type
_entity.pdbx_description
1 polymer ?
#
loop_
_entity_poly.entity_id
_entity_poly.type
_entity_poly.pdbx_seq_one_letter_code
_entity_poly.pdbx_strand_id
1 'polypeptide(L)'
;MSLEQDITRVVEATEGLTATVDNQISEITSKLNTAVAETKTKVDAHLASADALLNSYEERQSHFRVTKNQALVANQAGTFPEAWTGGYVTKATLLEKVESGVEQDQRSALAREFLQAIDSDRKFFAQNFNIWELEYAPNRGGENSHVDAYMMYQYCRRPTHVTVAAIVKHIRGIVPTGFWCSGLQANEPAKVCGAHYGAGGRNHYMHCHPYVAGKNLPADQTGVIQVALPAVVTGHVPLDRSWSQFAYIGDGAYDVIA
;
A
#
# COMPACT_ATOMS: atom_id res chain seq x y z
N MET A 1 -74.52 20.26 47.20
CA MET A 1 -73.32 20.31 46.34
C MET A 1 -73.60 19.38 45.19
N SER A 2 -73.77 19.96 43.99
CA SER A 2 -74.39 19.31 42.83
C SER A 2 -73.33 18.59 41.98
N LEU A 3 -73.76 17.58 41.23
CA LEU A 3 -72.95 16.86 40.23
C LEU A 3 -72.13 17.79 39.31
N GLU A 4 -72.63 18.99 39.03
CA GLU A 4 -71.93 19.99 38.22
C GLU A 4 -70.65 20.50 38.88
N GLN A 5 -70.63 20.66 40.21
CA GLN A 5 -69.42 21.05 40.94
C GLN A 5 -68.36 19.93 40.93
N ASP A 6 -68.79 18.67 40.97
CA ASP A 6 -67.89 17.52 40.90
C ASP A 6 -67.33 17.32 39.49
N ILE A 7 -68.15 17.53 38.44
CA ILE A 7 -67.70 17.49 37.04
C ILE A 7 -66.64 18.57 36.77
N THR A 8 -66.87 19.81 37.23
CA THR A 8 -65.89 20.91 37.06
C THR A 8 -64.56 20.59 37.74
N ARG A 9 -64.58 20.03 38.96
CA ARG A 9 -63.36 19.60 39.66
C ARG A 9 -62.60 18.51 38.92
N VAL A 10 -63.30 17.54 38.32
CA VAL A 10 -62.67 16.48 37.54
C VAL A 10 -62.03 17.05 36.26
N VAL A 11 -62.69 18.00 35.59
CA VAL A 11 -62.13 18.66 34.41
C VAL A 11 -60.85 19.43 34.76
N GLU A 12 -60.89 20.26 35.81
CA GLU A 12 -59.72 21.01 36.29
C GLU A 12 -58.55 20.08 36.69
N ALA A 13 -58.84 18.96 37.37
CA ALA A 13 -57.84 17.96 37.71
C ALA A 13 -57.26 17.26 36.47
N THR A 14 -58.08 17.03 35.45
CA THR A 14 -57.65 16.41 34.18
C THR A 14 -56.77 17.36 33.36
N GLU A 15 -57.11 18.64 33.30
CA GLU A 15 -56.30 19.69 32.67
C GLU A 15 -54.96 19.86 33.40
N GLY A 16 -54.97 19.87 34.73
CA GLY A 16 -53.76 19.92 35.55
C GLY A 16 -52.85 18.69 35.37
N LEU A 17 -53.45 17.49 35.25
CA LEU A 17 -52.71 16.27 34.95
C LEU A 17 -52.10 16.32 33.54
N THR A 18 -52.86 16.77 32.54
CA THR A 18 -52.39 16.91 31.16
C THR A 18 -51.19 17.85 31.08
N ALA A 19 -51.28 19.03 31.69
CA ALA A 19 -50.17 19.98 31.75
C ALA A 19 -48.93 19.40 32.47
N THR A 20 -49.14 18.62 33.54
CA THR A 20 -48.04 17.95 34.24
C THR A 20 -47.36 16.91 33.37
N VAL A 21 -48.14 16.10 32.63
CA VAL A 21 -47.62 15.08 31.71
C VAL A 21 -46.84 15.72 30.56
N ASP A 22 -47.37 16.79 29.95
CA ASP A 22 -46.70 17.50 28.84
C ASP A 22 -45.36 18.10 29.28
N ASN A 23 -45.31 18.67 30.49
CA ASN A 23 -44.07 19.18 31.08
C ASN A 23 -43.06 18.04 31.31
N GLN A 24 -43.49 16.90 31.87
CA GLN A 24 -42.61 15.75 32.07
C GLN A 24 -42.10 15.15 30.75
N ILE A 25 -42.96 15.04 29.72
CA ILE A 25 -42.55 14.56 28.39
C ILE A 25 -41.49 15.50 27.80
N SER A 26 -41.69 16.81 27.93
CA SER A 26 -40.74 17.82 27.45
C SER A 26 -39.39 17.73 28.16
N GLU A 27 -39.40 17.57 29.50
CA GLU A 27 -38.18 17.35 30.28
C GLU A 27 -37.45 16.06 29.90
N ILE A 28 -38.18 14.95 29.77
CA ILE A 28 -37.62 13.65 29.38
C ILE A 28 -36.99 13.76 27.99
N THR A 29 -37.70 14.38 27.04
CA THR A 29 -37.20 14.59 25.67
C THR A 29 -35.94 15.44 25.67
N SER A 30 -35.90 16.52 26.46
CA SER A 30 -34.72 17.38 26.59
C SER A 30 -33.52 16.63 27.19
N LYS A 31 -33.74 15.87 28.27
CA LYS A 31 -32.70 15.05 28.92
C LYS A 31 -32.18 13.96 27.98
N LEU A 32 -33.08 13.29 27.24
CA LEU A 32 -32.71 12.27 26.27
C LEU A 32 -31.88 12.86 25.13
N ASN A 33 -32.31 13.97 24.53
CA ASN A 33 -31.58 14.62 23.45
C ASN A 33 -30.19 15.09 23.91
N THR A 34 -30.10 15.63 25.12
CA THR A 34 -28.82 16.04 25.71
C THR A 34 -27.91 14.83 25.93
N ALA A 35 -28.42 13.77 26.56
CA ALA A 35 -27.64 12.55 26.80
C ALA A 35 -27.17 11.88 25.50
N VAL A 36 -28.01 11.87 24.45
CA VAL A 36 -27.66 11.35 23.12
C VAL A 36 -26.56 12.21 22.48
N ALA A 37 -26.68 13.54 22.52
CA ALA A 37 -25.67 14.44 21.96
C ALA A 37 -24.31 14.33 22.69
N GLU A 38 -24.33 14.25 24.02
CA GLU A 38 -23.13 14.04 24.83
C GLU A 38 -22.49 12.68 24.56
N THR A 39 -23.30 11.63 24.50
CA THR A 39 -22.82 10.27 24.20
C THR A 39 -22.21 10.21 22.82
N LYS A 40 -22.88 10.79 21.81
CA LYS A 40 -22.35 10.89 20.45
C LYS A 40 -21.00 11.59 20.43
N THR A 41 -20.90 12.75 21.09
CA THR A 41 -19.64 13.52 21.17
C THR A 41 -18.52 12.69 21.81
N LYS A 42 -18.82 11.96 22.90
CA LYS A 42 -17.84 11.07 23.55
C LYS A 42 -17.41 9.91 22.66
N VAL A 43 -18.36 9.27 21.98
CA VAL A 43 -18.08 8.16 21.05
C VAL A 43 -17.22 8.65 19.87
N ASP A 44 -17.60 9.76 19.25
CA ASP A 44 -16.85 10.35 18.13
C ASP A 44 -15.42 10.71 18.56
N ALA A 45 -15.24 11.28 19.75
CA ALA A 45 -13.91 11.57 20.31
C ALA A 45 -13.09 10.30 20.59
N HIS A 46 -13.72 9.24 21.12
CA HIS A 46 -13.05 7.96 21.35
C HIS A 46 -12.64 7.28 20.05
N LEU A 47 -13.50 7.30 19.02
CA LEU A 47 -13.18 6.76 17.69
C LEU A 47 -12.00 7.51 17.07
N ALA A 48 -12.04 8.85 17.08
CA ALA A 48 -10.93 9.67 16.58
C ALA A 48 -9.61 9.39 17.32
N SER A 49 -9.67 9.20 18.64
CA SER A 49 -8.49 8.82 19.43
C SER A 49 -7.97 7.42 19.11
N ALA A 50 -8.87 6.46 18.84
CA ALA A 50 -8.48 5.11 18.47
C ALA A 50 -7.84 5.09 17.08
N ASP A 51 -8.41 5.82 16.12
CA ASP A 51 -7.86 5.96 14.76
C ASP A 51 -6.48 6.61 14.78
N ALA A 52 -6.31 7.68 15.57
CA ALA A 52 -5.01 8.33 15.74
C ALA A 52 -3.96 7.37 16.34
N LEU A 53 -4.36 6.54 17.31
CA LEU A 53 -3.46 5.56 17.91
C LEU A 53 -3.06 4.45 16.91
N LEU A 54 -4.03 3.90 16.17
CA LEU A 54 -3.78 2.87 15.16
C LEU A 54 -2.85 3.39 14.05
N ASN A 55 -3.10 4.58 13.53
CA ASN A 55 -2.23 5.23 12.55
C ASN A 55 -0.81 5.42 13.10
N SER A 56 -0.67 5.78 14.38
CA SER A 56 0.65 5.91 15.01
C SER A 56 1.40 4.58 15.11
N TYR A 57 0.70 3.44 15.22
CA TYR A 57 1.35 2.14 15.25
C TYR A 57 1.85 1.73 13.87
N GLU A 58 1.14 2.06 12.80
CA GLU A 58 1.62 1.83 11.44
C GLU A 58 2.91 2.61 11.15
N GLU A 59 2.97 3.88 11.57
CA GLU A 59 4.16 4.72 11.36
C GLU A 59 5.38 4.29 12.20
N ARG A 60 5.14 3.74 13.40
CA ARG A 60 6.21 3.30 14.31
C ARG A 60 6.64 1.85 14.08
N GLN A 61 5.93 1.11 13.23
CA GLN A 61 6.27 -0.28 12.96
C GLN A 61 7.64 -0.36 12.29
N SER A 62 8.51 -1.24 12.81
CA SER A 62 9.75 -1.56 12.13
C SER A 62 9.49 -2.49 10.96
N HIS A 63 10.04 -2.13 9.81
CA HIS A 63 9.86 -2.84 8.56
C HIS A 63 11.20 -3.38 8.06
N PHE A 64 11.23 -4.68 7.75
CA PHE A 64 12.41 -5.35 7.20
C PHE A 64 12.06 -5.94 5.85
N ARG A 65 12.96 -5.81 4.88
CA ARG A 65 12.80 -6.53 3.62
C ARG A 65 13.25 -7.97 3.77
N VAL A 66 12.51 -8.84 3.12
CA VAL A 66 12.84 -10.27 2.97
C VAL A 66 13.43 -10.57 1.60
N THR A 67 13.32 -9.64 0.64
CA THR A 67 14.00 -9.72 -0.65
C THR A 67 15.44 -9.22 -0.57
N LYS A 68 16.31 -9.87 -1.34
CA LYS A 68 17.68 -9.44 -1.64
C LYS A 68 17.69 -8.29 -2.64
N ASN A 69 18.80 -7.57 -2.65
CA ASN A 69 19.15 -6.54 -3.64
C ASN A 69 18.00 -5.58 -4.03
N GLN A 70 17.37 -4.93 -3.04
CA GLN A 70 16.38 -3.89 -3.32
C GLN A 70 16.98 -2.74 -4.14
N ALA A 71 18.25 -2.39 -3.91
CA ALA A 71 18.97 -1.35 -4.63
C ALA A 71 19.20 -1.65 -6.13
N LEU A 72 18.88 -2.87 -6.60
CA LEU A 72 19.11 -3.35 -7.96
C LEU A 72 20.56 -3.17 -8.42
N VAL A 73 21.51 -3.48 -7.54
CA VAL A 73 22.94 -3.60 -7.89
C VAL A 73 23.08 -4.63 -9.01
N ALA A 74 23.84 -4.29 -10.06
CA ALA A 74 24.05 -5.20 -11.18
C ALA A 74 24.83 -6.45 -10.75
N ASN A 75 24.55 -7.58 -11.39
CA ASN A 75 25.40 -8.77 -11.28
C ASN A 75 26.81 -8.50 -11.83
N GLN A 76 27.73 -9.45 -11.65
CA GLN A 76 29.12 -9.31 -12.09
C GLN A 76 29.26 -9.04 -13.60
N ALA A 77 28.34 -9.57 -14.42
CA ALA A 77 28.34 -9.34 -15.87
C ALA A 77 27.76 -7.97 -16.27
N GLY A 78 27.14 -7.24 -15.34
CA GLY A 78 26.48 -5.96 -15.61
C GLY A 78 25.17 -6.08 -16.41
N THR A 79 24.65 -7.29 -16.62
CA THR A 79 23.55 -7.54 -17.57
C THR A 79 22.17 -7.59 -16.93
N PHE A 80 22.10 -7.76 -15.61
CA PHE A 80 20.85 -7.88 -14.86
C PHE A 80 21.07 -7.54 -13.39
N PRO A 81 20.05 -7.13 -12.62
CA PRO A 81 20.15 -7.02 -11.17
C PRO A 81 20.55 -8.33 -10.49
N GLU A 82 21.55 -8.29 -9.60
CA GLU A 82 21.99 -9.43 -8.82
C GLU A 82 20.86 -9.99 -7.94
N ALA A 83 20.84 -11.31 -7.73
CA ALA A 83 19.85 -12.03 -6.91
C ALA A 83 18.39 -11.98 -7.37
N TRP A 84 18.10 -11.33 -8.50
CA TRP A 84 16.81 -11.39 -9.18
C TRP A 84 16.90 -12.30 -10.40
N THR A 85 15.83 -13.04 -10.68
CA THR A 85 15.74 -13.89 -11.87
C THR A 85 14.89 -13.19 -12.94
N GLY A 86 15.28 -13.29 -14.21
CA GLY A 86 14.67 -12.51 -15.29
C GLY A 86 13.24 -12.88 -15.67
N GLY A 87 12.80 -14.14 -15.49
CA GLY A 87 11.48 -14.57 -15.95
C GLY A 87 11.31 -14.31 -17.45
N TYR A 88 10.25 -13.58 -17.82
CA TYR A 88 9.94 -13.18 -19.20
C TYR A 88 10.50 -11.81 -19.60
N VAL A 89 11.43 -11.24 -18.81
CA VAL A 89 12.20 -10.07 -19.23
C VAL A 89 13.15 -10.49 -20.37
N THR A 90 12.98 -9.88 -21.53
CA THR A 90 13.77 -10.15 -22.75
C THR A 90 15.02 -9.29 -22.82
N LYS A 91 15.00 -8.10 -22.20
CA LYS A 91 16.14 -7.19 -22.12
C LYS A 91 16.07 -6.38 -20.83
N ALA A 92 17.22 -6.20 -20.18
CA ALA A 92 17.40 -5.29 -19.06
C ALA A 92 18.53 -4.33 -19.37
N THR A 93 18.30 -3.04 -19.13
CA THR A 93 19.29 -1.97 -19.34
C THR A 93 19.40 -1.15 -18.07
N LEU A 94 20.60 -1.04 -17.50
CA LEU A 94 20.87 -0.11 -16.42
C LEU A 94 20.84 1.31 -17.02
N LEU A 95 19.87 2.13 -16.63
CA LEU A 95 19.76 3.50 -17.11
C LEU A 95 20.60 4.46 -16.28
N GLU A 96 20.48 4.35 -14.95
CA GLU A 96 21.10 5.32 -14.05
C GLU A 96 21.40 4.72 -12.68
N LYS A 97 22.53 5.14 -12.11
CA LYS A 97 22.86 4.93 -10.70
C LYS A 97 22.52 6.21 -9.94
N VAL A 98 21.56 6.14 -9.03
CA VAL A 98 21.12 7.27 -8.22
C VAL A 98 21.97 7.33 -6.95
N GLU A 99 22.84 8.35 -6.89
CA GLU A 99 23.83 8.49 -5.82
C GLU A 99 23.40 9.46 -4.73
N SER A 100 23.64 9.10 -3.48
CA SER A 100 23.52 10.01 -2.35
C SER A 100 24.69 10.99 -2.31
N GLY A 101 24.50 12.14 -1.67
CA GLY A 101 25.49 13.21 -1.59
C GLY A 101 25.51 14.18 -2.77
N VAL A 102 24.74 13.92 -3.83
CA VAL A 102 24.60 14.81 -4.99
C VAL A 102 23.50 15.86 -4.74
N GLU A 103 23.76 17.12 -5.08
CA GLU A 103 22.78 18.21 -4.95
C GLU A 103 21.59 18.02 -5.88
N GLN A 104 20.40 18.50 -5.49
CA GLN A 104 19.17 18.27 -6.26
C GLN A 104 19.24 18.84 -7.69
N ASP A 105 19.88 20.00 -7.86
CA ASP A 105 20.04 20.69 -9.15
C ASP A 105 21.09 20.04 -10.07
N GLN A 106 21.96 19.19 -9.51
CA GLN A 106 22.98 18.43 -10.23
C GLN A 106 22.48 17.05 -10.69
N ARG A 107 21.29 16.63 -10.24
CA ARG A 107 20.70 15.32 -10.59
C ARG A 107 20.05 15.36 -11.97
N SER A 108 20.06 14.22 -12.65
CA SER A 108 19.29 14.03 -13.87
C SER A 108 17.79 14.16 -13.58
N ALA A 109 17.00 14.50 -14.61
CA ALA A 109 15.54 14.52 -14.49
C ALA A 109 14.96 13.15 -14.10
N LEU A 110 15.57 12.05 -14.56
CA LEU A 110 15.14 10.69 -14.26
C LEU A 110 15.37 10.34 -12.78
N ALA A 111 16.56 10.63 -12.24
CA ALA A 111 16.85 10.43 -10.83
C ALA A 111 15.93 11.25 -9.93
N ARG A 112 15.68 12.52 -10.30
CA ARG A 112 14.76 13.38 -9.55
C ARG A 112 13.34 12.83 -9.56
N GLU A 113 12.83 12.40 -10.71
CA GLU A 113 11.49 11.82 -10.83
C GLU A 113 11.33 10.60 -9.90
N PHE A 114 12.29 9.69 -9.91
CA PHE A 114 12.25 8.50 -9.05
C PHE A 114 12.43 8.82 -7.55
N LEU A 115 13.26 9.80 -7.21
CA LEU A 115 13.41 10.23 -5.81
C LEU A 115 12.16 10.97 -5.31
N GLN A 116 11.51 11.78 -6.15
CA GLN A 116 10.26 12.47 -5.82
C GLN A 116 9.12 11.49 -5.58
N ALA A 117 9.09 10.36 -6.29
CA ALA A 117 8.10 9.30 -6.09
C ALA A 117 8.07 8.73 -4.66
N ILE A 118 9.16 8.91 -3.89
CA ILE A 118 9.28 8.48 -2.48
C ILE A 118 9.61 9.63 -1.53
N ASP A 119 9.32 10.88 -1.93
CA ASP A 119 9.61 12.10 -1.16
C ASP A 119 11.08 12.20 -0.68
N SER A 120 12.01 11.75 -1.52
CA SER A 120 13.44 11.64 -1.20
C SER A 120 14.35 12.41 -2.17
N ASP A 121 13.81 13.39 -2.92
CA ASP A 121 14.62 14.30 -3.74
C ASP A 121 15.37 15.29 -2.83
N ARG A 122 16.44 14.80 -2.21
CA ARG A 122 17.28 15.51 -1.25
C ARG A 122 18.73 15.05 -1.40
N LYS A 123 19.67 15.86 -0.90
CA LYS A 123 21.10 15.58 -1.03
C LYS A 123 21.48 14.22 -0.44
N PHE A 124 21.05 13.94 0.79
CA PHE A 124 21.40 12.73 1.52
C PHE A 124 20.18 11.85 1.78
N PHE A 125 20.30 10.57 1.44
CA PHE A 125 19.31 9.51 1.62
C PHE A 125 20.05 8.21 1.93
N ALA A 126 19.33 7.19 2.40
CA ALA A 126 19.91 6.04 3.10
C ALA A 126 21.05 5.33 2.33
N GLN A 127 20.84 4.98 1.06
CA GLN A 127 21.83 4.26 0.23
C GLN A 127 21.62 4.57 -1.26
N ASN A 128 22.66 4.40 -2.07
CA ASN A 128 22.55 4.47 -3.53
C ASN A 128 21.65 3.35 -4.07
N PHE A 129 20.97 3.60 -5.19
CA PHE A 129 20.17 2.59 -5.87
C PHE A 129 20.21 2.79 -7.39
N ASN A 130 19.73 1.80 -8.14
CA ASN A 130 19.77 1.81 -9.60
C ASN A 130 18.37 1.83 -10.21
N ILE A 131 18.24 2.53 -11.33
CA ILE A 131 17.06 2.54 -12.18
C ILE A 131 17.35 1.65 -13.38
N TRP A 132 16.54 0.61 -13.56
CA TRP A 132 16.63 -0.32 -14.68
C TRP A 132 15.44 -0.16 -15.62
N GLU A 133 15.70 -0.20 -16.92
CA GLU A 133 14.68 -0.40 -17.94
C GLU A 133 14.56 -1.89 -18.25
N LEU A 134 13.34 -2.42 -18.16
CA LEU A 134 13.02 -3.81 -18.44
C LEU A 134 12.08 -3.87 -19.64
N GLU A 135 12.51 -4.55 -20.70
CA GLU A 135 11.64 -4.99 -21.79
C GLU A 135 11.19 -6.42 -21.53
N TYR A 136 9.91 -6.69 -21.73
CA TYR A 136 9.30 -7.98 -21.48
C TYR A 136 8.28 -8.34 -22.57
N ALA A 137 8.06 -9.64 -22.70
CA ALA A 137 7.07 -10.20 -23.60
C ALA A 137 6.05 -11.03 -22.81
N PRO A 138 4.78 -11.05 -23.25
CA PRO A 138 3.79 -11.98 -22.72
C PRO A 138 4.16 -13.43 -23.03
N ASN A 139 3.53 -14.39 -22.33
CA ASN A 139 3.77 -15.80 -22.56
C ASN A 139 3.24 -16.25 -23.92
N ARG A 140 4.11 -16.85 -24.74
CA ARG A 140 3.78 -17.36 -26.09
C ARG A 140 3.90 -18.88 -26.21
N GLY A 141 4.21 -19.58 -25.12
CA GLY A 141 4.56 -21.01 -25.17
C GLY A 141 3.34 -21.95 -25.20
N GLY A 142 3.13 -22.60 -26.35
CA GLY A 142 2.28 -23.79 -26.50
C GLY A 142 0.85 -23.64 -25.96
N GLU A 143 0.33 -24.71 -25.37
CA GLU A 143 -1.01 -24.77 -24.78
C GLU A 143 -1.20 -23.77 -23.61
N ASN A 144 -0.10 -23.32 -23.00
CA ASN A 144 -0.09 -22.38 -21.87
C ASN A 144 0.03 -20.90 -22.31
N SER A 145 -0.06 -20.58 -23.60
CA SER A 145 -0.04 -19.20 -24.11
C SER A 145 -1.16 -18.31 -23.58
N HIS A 146 -2.18 -18.89 -22.94
CA HIS A 146 -3.26 -18.18 -22.26
C HIS A 146 -2.91 -17.77 -20.81
N VAL A 147 -1.83 -18.29 -20.23
CA VAL A 147 -1.36 -17.99 -18.88
C VAL A 147 -0.49 -16.75 -18.90
N ASP A 148 -0.63 -15.89 -17.89
CA ASP A 148 0.17 -14.67 -17.77
C ASP A 148 1.68 -14.99 -17.66
N ALA A 149 2.51 -14.15 -18.29
CA ALA A 149 3.94 -14.19 -18.09
C ALA A 149 4.30 -13.51 -16.76
N TYR A 150 5.31 -14.02 -16.07
CA TYR A 150 5.88 -13.37 -14.90
C TYR A 150 7.14 -12.60 -15.29
N MET A 151 7.29 -11.40 -14.76
CA MET A 151 8.48 -10.56 -14.99
C MET A 151 9.64 -10.96 -14.05
N MET A 152 10.62 -10.06 -13.90
CA MET A 152 11.70 -10.18 -12.93
C MET A 152 11.16 -10.61 -11.55
N TYR A 153 11.71 -11.68 -10.99
CA TYR A 153 11.15 -12.32 -9.81
C TYR A 153 12.18 -12.73 -8.76
N GLN A 154 11.69 -12.88 -7.53
CA GLN A 154 12.45 -13.48 -6.43
C GLN A 154 11.53 -14.31 -5.53
N TYR A 155 12.05 -15.43 -5.03
CA TYR A 155 11.40 -16.20 -3.98
C TYR A 155 11.58 -15.49 -2.64
N CYS A 156 10.50 -15.39 -1.87
CA CYS A 156 10.56 -14.83 -0.52
C CYS A 156 9.64 -15.59 0.43
N ARG A 157 10.03 -15.63 1.69
CA ARG A 157 9.16 -16.14 2.75
C ARG A 157 8.06 -15.11 3.02
N ARG A 158 6.84 -15.58 3.23
CA ARG A 158 5.70 -14.76 3.66
C ARG A 158 5.24 -15.19 5.06
N PRO A 159 6.05 -14.95 6.10
CA PRO A 159 5.74 -15.41 7.46
C PRO A 159 4.58 -14.64 8.09
N THR A 160 4.29 -13.45 7.58
CA THR A 160 3.26 -12.53 8.09
C THR A 160 2.60 -11.78 6.94
N HIS A 161 1.77 -10.78 7.26
CA HIS A 161 1.35 -9.76 6.32
C HIS A 161 2.59 -9.06 5.73
N VAL A 162 2.60 -8.83 4.41
CA VAL A 162 3.72 -8.18 3.73
C VAL A 162 3.21 -7.13 2.75
N THR A 163 4.05 -6.12 2.53
CA THR A 163 3.88 -5.15 1.46
C THR A 163 4.89 -5.43 0.37
N VAL A 164 4.41 -5.48 -0.88
CA VAL A 164 5.26 -5.64 -2.05
C VAL A 164 5.12 -4.38 -2.90
N ALA A 165 6.23 -3.70 -3.16
CA ALA A 165 6.20 -2.50 -3.97
C ALA A 165 7.54 -2.21 -4.66
N ALA A 166 7.51 -1.26 -5.59
CA ALA A 166 8.65 -0.66 -6.25
C ALA A 166 8.27 0.75 -6.73
N ILE A 167 9.26 1.56 -7.09
CA ILE A 167 9.03 2.73 -7.93
C ILE A 167 9.00 2.24 -9.37
N VAL A 168 7.89 2.46 -10.07
CA VAL A 168 7.70 1.98 -11.45
C VAL A 168 7.18 3.10 -12.33
N LYS A 169 7.68 3.13 -13.57
CA LYS A 169 7.19 3.99 -14.64
C LYS A 169 6.93 3.16 -15.88
N HIS A 170 5.74 3.28 -16.46
CA HIS A 170 5.44 2.65 -17.74
C HIS A 170 5.96 3.51 -18.89
N ILE A 171 6.70 2.89 -19.82
CA ILE A 171 7.29 3.58 -20.98
C ILE A 171 6.48 3.33 -22.24
N ARG A 172 6.18 2.06 -22.54
CA ARG A 172 5.40 1.69 -23.73
C ARG A 172 4.87 0.26 -23.65
N GLY A 173 3.84 -0.01 -24.44
CA GLY A 173 3.34 -1.37 -24.68
C GLY A 173 2.37 -1.86 -23.60
N ILE A 174 2.47 -3.14 -23.24
CA ILE A 174 1.57 -3.79 -22.28
C ILE A 174 1.88 -3.29 -20.86
N VAL A 175 0.88 -2.77 -20.16
CA VAL A 175 1.01 -2.40 -18.74
C VAL A 175 0.96 -3.67 -17.87
N PRO A 176 2.03 -3.99 -17.11
CA PRO A 176 2.05 -5.14 -16.22
C PRO A 176 1.22 -4.85 -14.97
N THR A 177 0.78 -5.89 -14.28
CA THR A 177 -0.07 -5.77 -13.09
C THR A 177 0.42 -6.69 -11.96
N GLY A 178 -0.12 -6.53 -10.76
CA GLY A 178 0.22 -7.37 -9.62
C GLY A 178 1.55 -7.03 -8.96
N PHE A 179 1.70 -7.41 -7.69
CA PHE A 179 2.90 -7.23 -6.88
C PHE A 179 3.40 -5.78 -6.97
N TRP A 180 4.67 -5.58 -7.31
CA TRP A 180 5.27 -4.25 -7.39
C TRP A 180 4.87 -3.44 -8.64
N CYS A 181 3.98 -3.96 -9.50
CA CYS A 181 3.30 -3.20 -10.57
C CYS A 181 1.81 -2.98 -10.29
N SER A 182 1.28 -3.38 -9.15
CA SER A 182 -0.11 -3.11 -8.79
C SER A 182 -0.37 -1.59 -8.73
N GLY A 183 -1.39 -1.13 -9.47
CA GLY A 183 -1.75 0.29 -9.57
C GLY A 183 -0.97 1.09 -10.62
N LEU A 184 -0.05 0.45 -11.36
CA LEU A 184 0.63 1.07 -12.49
C LEU A 184 -0.36 1.38 -13.62
N GLN A 185 -0.26 2.57 -14.21
CA GLN A 185 -1.04 2.94 -15.40
C GLN A 185 -0.12 3.42 -16.52
N ALA A 186 -0.62 3.35 -17.75
CA ALA A 186 0.12 3.83 -18.91
C ALA A 186 0.29 5.36 -18.85
N ASN A 187 1.49 5.84 -19.22
CA ASN A 187 1.81 7.26 -19.38
C ASN A 187 1.75 8.10 -18.09
N GLU A 188 1.80 7.46 -16.92
CA GLU A 188 1.99 8.17 -15.66
C GLU A 188 3.48 8.41 -15.36
N PRO A 189 3.81 9.46 -14.58
CA PRO A 189 5.14 9.61 -14.00
C PRO A 189 5.52 8.40 -13.14
N ALA A 190 6.83 8.26 -12.85
CA ALA A 190 7.29 7.27 -11.89
C ALA A 190 6.58 7.45 -10.55
N LYS A 191 6.02 6.36 -10.02
CA LYS A 191 5.32 6.35 -8.73
C LYS A 191 5.56 5.03 -8.01
N VAL A 192 5.27 5.01 -6.72
CA VAL A 192 5.24 3.76 -5.97
C VAL A 192 4.04 2.94 -6.44
N CYS A 193 4.30 1.74 -6.95
CA CYS A 193 3.30 0.74 -7.29
C CYS A 193 3.49 -0.47 -6.37
N GLY A 194 2.39 -1.09 -5.96
CA GLY A 194 2.46 -2.13 -4.94
C GLY A 194 1.12 -2.66 -4.47
N ALA A 195 1.19 -3.70 -3.65
CA ALA A 195 0.03 -4.29 -3.00
C ALA A 195 0.40 -4.89 -1.64
N HIS A 196 -0.64 -5.08 -0.83
CA HIS A 196 -0.57 -5.72 0.47
C HIS A 196 -1.05 -7.16 0.36
N TYR A 197 -0.31 -8.07 1.00
CA TYR A 197 -0.61 -9.50 0.97
C TYR A 197 -0.75 -10.02 2.38
N GLY A 198 -1.90 -10.64 2.65
CA GLY A 198 -2.18 -11.29 3.92
C GLY A 198 -1.23 -12.45 4.24
N ALA A 199 -1.18 -12.82 5.51
CA ALA A 199 -0.42 -13.98 5.95
C ALA A 199 -0.97 -15.26 5.31
N GLY A 200 -0.09 -16.10 4.75
CA GLY A 200 -0.47 -17.41 4.20
C GLY A 200 -0.43 -18.55 5.20
N GLY A 201 0.20 -18.33 6.35
CA GLY A 201 0.75 -19.37 7.21
C GLY A 201 2.25 -19.13 7.43
N ARG A 202 2.77 -19.51 8.59
CA ARG A 202 4.13 -19.08 9.03
C ARG A 202 5.29 -19.70 8.24
N ASN A 203 5.04 -20.73 7.42
CA ASN A 203 6.04 -21.39 6.57
C ASN A 203 5.73 -21.28 5.08
N HIS A 204 4.86 -20.34 4.67
CA HIS A 204 4.56 -20.15 3.26
C HIS A 204 5.64 -19.32 2.58
N TYR A 205 5.93 -19.68 1.34
CA TYR A 205 6.71 -18.84 0.43
C TYR A 205 5.76 -18.19 -0.59
N MET A 206 6.26 -17.14 -1.23
CA MET A 206 5.63 -16.52 -2.38
C MET A 206 6.69 -16.20 -3.43
N HIS A 207 6.24 -16.10 -4.68
CA HIS A 207 7.03 -15.53 -5.74
C HIS A 207 6.66 -14.06 -5.87
N CYS A 208 7.64 -13.16 -5.71
CA CYS A 208 7.43 -11.74 -5.92
C CYS A 208 7.65 -11.41 -7.40
N HIS A 209 6.58 -11.27 -8.18
CA HIS A 209 6.65 -10.90 -9.60
C HIS A 209 5.39 -10.23 -10.14
N PRO A 210 5.50 -9.19 -10.99
CA PRO A 210 4.39 -8.72 -11.79
C PRO A 210 3.99 -9.74 -12.85
N TYR A 211 2.74 -9.61 -13.31
CA TYR A 211 2.14 -10.36 -14.37
C TYR A 211 2.03 -9.53 -15.65
N VAL A 212 2.19 -10.19 -16.78
CA VAL A 212 1.99 -9.63 -18.13
C VAL A 212 0.94 -10.49 -18.82
N ALA A 213 -0.25 -9.92 -19.00
CA ALA A 213 -1.32 -10.59 -19.71
C ALA A 213 -0.93 -10.80 -21.18
N GLY A 214 -1.09 -12.03 -21.67
CA GLY A 214 -0.70 -12.41 -23.03
C GLY A 214 -1.83 -12.82 -23.95
N LYS A 215 -3.00 -13.14 -23.38
CA LYS A 215 -4.11 -13.72 -24.12
C LYS A 215 -4.60 -12.77 -25.22
N ASN A 216 -4.63 -13.26 -26.46
CA ASN A 216 -5.09 -12.55 -27.66
C ASN A 216 -4.26 -11.32 -28.09
N LEU A 217 -3.02 -11.17 -27.62
CA LEU A 217 -2.15 -10.07 -28.06
C LEU A 217 -1.33 -10.45 -29.32
N PRO A 218 -1.03 -9.50 -30.23
CA PRO A 218 -0.15 -9.72 -31.40
C PRO A 218 1.22 -10.28 -31.01
N ALA A 219 1.84 -11.12 -31.85
CA ALA A 219 3.07 -11.86 -31.51
C ALA A 219 4.28 -10.98 -31.20
N ASP A 220 4.35 -9.80 -31.80
CA ASP A 220 5.39 -8.78 -31.65
C ASP A 220 5.13 -7.81 -30.48
N GLN A 221 4.00 -7.96 -29.78
CA GLN A 221 3.65 -7.10 -28.66
C GLN A 221 4.63 -7.31 -27.50
N THR A 222 5.31 -6.23 -27.11
CA THR A 222 6.18 -6.13 -25.92
C THR A 222 5.67 -5.04 -24.99
N GLY A 223 6.24 -4.98 -23.79
CA GLY A 223 6.12 -3.83 -22.90
C GLY A 223 7.49 -3.40 -22.37
N VAL A 224 7.58 -2.14 -21.95
CA VAL A 224 8.76 -1.56 -21.34
C VAL A 224 8.37 -0.75 -20.12
N ILE A 225 9.05 -1.02 -19.00
CA ILE A 225 8.97 -0.23 -17.78
C ILE A 225 10.36 0.20 -17.33
N GLN A 226 10.40 1.25 -16.52
CA GLN A 226 11.54 1.57 -15.67
C GLN A 226 11.18 1.23 -14.22
N VAL A 227 12.12 0.65 -13.48
CA VAL A 227 11.89 0.17 -12.12
C VAL A 227 13.08 0.49 -11.20
N ALA A 228 12.77 0.83 -9.96
CA ALA A 228 13.73 0.95 -8.87
C ALA A 228 13.14 0.46 -7.55
N LEU A 229 14.00 0.03 -6.64
CA LEU A 229 13.64 -0.34 -5.26
C LEU A 229 12.53 -1.42 -5.10
N PRO A 230 12.45 -2.48 -5.94
CA PRO A 230 11.49 -3.56 -5.72
C PRO A 230 11.83 -4.33 -4.46
N ALA A 231 10.84 -4.54 -3.59
CA ALA A 231 11.02 -5.37 -2.40
C ALA A 231 9.72 -6.01 -1.92
N VAL A 232 9.90 -7.07 -1.11
CA VAL A 232 8.87 -7.56 -0.20
C VAL A 232 9.31 -7.21 1.22
N VAL A 233 8.42 -6.55 1.95
CA VAL A 233 8.68 -5.95 3.26
C VAL A 233 7.66 -6.47 4.27
N THR A 234 8.11 -6.80 5.47
CA THR A 234 7.23 -7.25 6.56
C THR A 234 6.26 -6.16 6.99
N GLY A 235 5.00 -6.50 7.21
CA GLY A 235 3.97 -5.56 7.69
C GLY A 235 3.30 -4.75 6.57
N HIS A 236 2.47 -3.80 6.99
CA HIS A 236 1.74 -2.88 6.12
C HIS A 236 2.55 -1.57 6.00
N VAL A 237 3.10 -1.29 4.81
CA VAL A 237 3.82 -0.04 4.53
C VAL A 237 2.94 0.82 3.64
N PRO A 238 2.48 2.01 4.10
CA PRO A 238 1.71 2.92 3.28
C PRO A 238 2.44 3.28 1.97
N LEU A 239 1.86 2.91 0.82
CA LEU A 239 2.50 3.05 -0.48
C LEU A 239 2.57 4.51 -0.96
N ASP A 240 1.69 5.36 -0.45
CA ASP A 240 1.57 6.78 -0.80
C ASP A 240 2.62 7.67 -0.12
N ARG A 241 3.26 7.19 0.95
CA ARG A 241 4.12 8.06 1.79
C ARG A 241 5.32 7.40 2.46
N SER A 242 5.41 6.07 2.52
CA SER A 242 6.39 5.39 3.38
C SER A 242 7.33 4.41 2.66
N TRP A 243 7.24 4.28 1.33
CA TRP A 243 8.14 3.39 0.60
C TRP A 243 9.55 3.96 0.52
N SER A 244 10.56 3.15 0.86
CA SER A 244 11.97 3.56 0.80
C SER A 244 12.89 2.32 0.70
N GLN A 245 14.14 2.47 1.11
CA GLN A 245 15.06 1.35 1.28
C GLN A 245 14.96 0.76 2.68
N PHE A 246 14.67 -0.54 2.75
CA PHE A 246 14.46 -1.25 4.02
C PHE A 246 15.68 -2.10 4.38
N ALA A 247 15.92 -2.24 5.68
CA ALA A 247 16.94 -3.12 6.22
C ALA A 247 16.65 -4.57 5.82
N TYR A 248 17.68 -5.29 5.37
CA TYR A 248 17.57 -6.68 4.98
C TYR A 248 17.77 -7.58 6.19
N ILE A 249 16.85 -8.51 6.43
CA ILE A 249 16.93 -9.46 7.56
C ILE A 249 18.10 -10.46 7.41
N GLY A 250 18.71 -10.56 6.22
CA GLY A 250 19.87 -11.40 5.96
C GLY A 250 19.51 -12.84 5.59
N ASP A 251 20.41 -13.50 4.85
CA ASP A 251 20.27 -14.93 4.51
C ASP A 251 20.63 -15.85 5.68
N GLY A 252 21.50 -15.40 6.59
CA GLY A 252 21.94 -16.14 7.77
C GLY A 252 21.03 -16.02 8.99
N ALA A 253 19.94 -15.25 8.92
CA ALA A 253 18.91 -15.21 9.96
C ALA A 253 18.06 -16.49 10.02
N TYR A 254 18.30 -17.42 9.10
CA TYR A 254 17.82 -18.79 9.19
C TYR A 254 18.94 -19.60 9.84
N ASP A 255 18.69 -20.23 11.00
CA ASP A 255 19.66 -21.11 11.64
C ASP A 255 20.20 -22.12 10.62
N VAL A 256 21.43 -21.92 10.18
CA VAL A 256 22.19 -22.92 9.44
C VAL A 256 23.12 -23.52 10.48
N ILE A 257 22.69 -24.61 11.11
CA ILE A 257 23.63 -25.45 11.86
C ILE A 257 24.58 -26.04 10.81
N ALA A 258 25.82 -25.56 10.82
CA ALA A 258 26.91 -26.06 9.99
C ALA A 258 27.26 -27.51 10.33
#